data_AF-A0A6M1MA21-F1
#
_entry.id   AF-A0A6M1MA21-F1
#
_cell.length_a   1.000
_cell.length_b   1.000
_cell.length_c   1.000
_cell.angle_alpha   90.00
_cell.angle_beta   90.00
_cell.angle_gamma   90.00
#
_symmetry.space_group_name_H-M   'P 1'
#
loop_
_entity.id
_entity.type
_entity.pdbx_description
1 polymer ?
#
loop_
_entity_poly.entity_id
_entity_poly.type
_entity_poly.pdbx_seq_one_letter_code
_entity_poly.pdbx_strand_id
1 'polypeptide(L)'
;MRHAPNERTVPMLREAEEAELQARMAADPDAREMTEEELGRMRPAREVLPPAPFDALTKQRGRPRSPSKLVQVTLRLDPEALEAIRASGPGWQTRINETVKRAAKGLGSNR
;
A
#
# COMPACT_ATOMS: atom_id res chain seq x y z
N MET A 1 6.59 -10.53 -15.16
CA MET A 1 5.33 -10.29 -14.43
C MET A 1 5.05 -8.80 -14.50
N ARG A 2 4.11 -8.38 -15.35
CA ARG A 2 3.68 -6.99 -15.45
C ARG A 2 2.71 -6.73 -14.30
N HIS A 3 3.02 -5.78 -13.43
CA HIS A 3 2.03 -5.27 -12.48
C HIS A 3 0.94 -4.56 -13.29
N ALA A 4 -0.28 -5.11 -13.28
CA ALA A 4 -1.44 -4.43 -13.84
C ALA A 4 -1.74 -3.18 -12.99
N PRO A 5 -1.93 -1.99 -13.60
CA PRO A 5 -2.40 -0.83 -12.86
C PRO A 5 -3.81 -1.10 -12.34
N ASN A 6 -4.04 -0.74 -11.08
CA ASN A 6 -5.35 -0.86 -10.44
C ASN A 6 -6.26 0.24 -10.99
N GLU A 7 -7.08 -0.09 -11.99
CA GLU A 7 -8.14 0.77 -12.53
C GLU A 7 -9.28 0.88 -11.51
N ARG A 8 -9.06 1.67 -10.46
CA ARG A 8 -10.18 2.25 -9.72
C ARG A 8 -10.76 3.39 -10.55
N THR A 9 -11.44 3.05 -11.64
CA THR A 9 -12.16 4.01 -12.46
C THR A 9 -13.41 4.39 -11.67
N VAL A 10 -13.38 5.54 -11.00
CA VAL A 10 -14.61 6.12 -10.43
C VAL A 10 -15.48 6.47 -11.64
N PRO A 11 -16.69 5.90 -11.79
CA PRO A 11 -17.55 6.22 -12.91
C PRO A 11 -17.88 7.71 -12.87
N MET A 12 -17.86 8.37 -14.04
CA MET A 12 -18.30 9.77 -14.15
C MET A 12 -19.77 9.87 -13.76
N LEU A 13 -20.11 10.85 -12.92
CA LEU A 13 -21.50 11.12 -12.54
C LEU A 13 -22.32 11.49 -13.77
N ARG A 14 -23.59 11.07 -13.79
CA ARG A 14 -24.54 11.58 -14.80
C ARG A 14 -24.93 13.02 -14.44
N GLU A 15 -25.32 13.81 -15.45
CA GLU A 15 -25.73 15.21 -15.26
C GLU A 15 -26.82 15.37 -14.18
N ALA A 16 -27.78 14.46 -14.11
CA ALA A 16 -28.83 14.49 -13.10
C ALA A 16 -28.31 14.23 -11.67
N GLU A 17 -27.32 13.36 -11.52
CA GLU A 17 -26.70 13.01 -10.23
C GLU A 17 -25.79 14.16 -9.75
N GLU A 18 -25.09 14.82 -10.68
CA GLU A 18 -24.30 16.03 -10.41
C GLU A 18 -25.20 17.20 -10.00
N ALA A 19 -26.33 17.41 -10.69
CA ALA A 19 -27.29 18.46 -10.35
C ALA A 19 -27.90 18.25 -8.95
N GLU A 20 -28.20 17.01 -8.57
CA GLU A 20 -28.67 16.68 -7.22
C GLU A 20 -27.61 17.00 -6.16
N LEU A 21 -26.34 16.65 -6.41
CA LEU A 21 -25.24 16.97 -5.51
C LEU A 21 -25.05 18.48 -5.35
N GLN A 22 -25.12 19.24 -6.44
CA GLN A 22 -24.97 20.69 -6.42
C GLN A 22 -26.14 21.37 -5.68
N ALA A 23 -27.37 20.90 -5.86
CA ALA A 23 -28.53 21.39 -5.11
C ALA A 23 -28.38 21.13 -3.60
N ARG A 24 -27.84 19.97 -3.22
CA ARG A 24 -27.55 19.63 -1.82
C ARG A 24 -26.45 20.51 -1.22
N MET A 25 -25.39 20.79 -1.97
CA MET A 25 -24.34 21.72 -1.56
C MET A 25 -24.88 23.14 -1.38
N ALA A 26 -25.72 23.61 -2.31
CA ALA A 26 -26.31 24.96 -2.25
C ALA A 26 -27.31 25.15 -1.08
N ALA A 27 -27.97 24.07 -0.65
CA ALA A 27 -28.89 24.10 0.48
C ALA A 27 -28.19 24.00 1.86
N ASP A 28 -26.92 23.58 1.89
CA ASP A 28 -26.16 23.39 3.12
C ASP A 28 -25.32 24.65 3.44
N PRO A 29 -25.64 25.41 4.51
CA PRO A 29 -24.90 26.61 4.87
C PRO A 29 -23.44 26.34 5.28
N ASP A 30 -23.11 25.12 5.73
CA ASP A 30 -21.74 24.72 6.11
C ASP A 30 -20.93 24.25 4.90
N ALA A 31 -21.57 24.01 3.75
CA ALA A 31 -20.92 23.61 2.50
C ALA A 31 -20.68 24.79 1.53
N ARG A 32 -20.61 26.03 2.06
CA ARG A 32 -20.34 27.23 1.28
C ARG A 32 -19.05 27.09 0.47
N GLU A 33 -19.10 27.47 -0.81
CA GLU A 33 -17.90 27.57 -1.64
C GLU A 33 -16.94 28.64 -1.10
N MET A 34 -15.65 28.29 -1.06
CA MET A 34 -14.60 29.16 -0.55
C MET A 34 -14.22 30.21 -1.60
N THR A 35 -14.00 31.47 -1.21
CA THR A 35 -13.58 32.51 -2.16
C THR A 35 -12.10 32.40 -2.51
N GLU A 36 -11.69 33.03 -3.61
CA GLU A 36 -10.28 33.06 -4.04
C GLU A 36 -9.39 33.74 -2.99
N GLU A 37 -9.89 34.78 -2.34
CA GLU A 37 -9.17 35.47 -1.27
C GLU A 37 -9.01 34.59 -0.02
N GLU A 38 -10.00 33.76 0.28
CA GLU A 38 -9.95 32.78 1.37
C GLU A 38 -8.95 31.65 1.04
N LEU A 39 -8.96 31.17 -0.21
CA LEU A 39 -7.98 30.20 -0.70
C LEU A 39 -6.55 30.73 -0.63
N GLY A 40 -6.33 31.97 -1.05
CA GLY A 40 -5.02 32.62 -1.03
C GLY A 40 -4.44 32.83 0.37
N ARG A 41 -5.27 32.79 1.42
CA ARG A 41 -4.84 32.89 2.83
C ARG A 41 -4.51 31.54 3.46
N MET A 42 -4.78 30.42 2.80
CA MET A 42 -4.48 29.10 3.34
C MET A 42 -2.97 28.91 3.53
N ARG A 43 -2.60 28.23 4.62
CA ARG A 43 -1.21 27.93 4.96
C ARG A 43 -1.00 26.42 5.10
N PRO A 44 0.20 25.91 4.80
CA PRO A 44 0.52 24.50 4.99
C PRO A 44 0.27 24.04 6.43
N ALA A 45 -0.27 22.83 6.60
CA ALA A 45 -0.61 22.27 7.91
C ALA A 45 0.56 22.31 8.92
N ARG A 46 1.81 22.12 8.45
CA ARG A 46 3.03 22.20 9.28
C ARG A 46 3.27 23.56 9.93
N GLU A 47 2.67 24.63 9.38
CA GLU A 47 2.89 26.01 9.84
C GLU A 47 1.76 26.51 10.76
N VAL A 48 0.65 25.77 10.83
CA VAL A 48 -0.55 26.13 11.61
C VAL A 48 -0.85 25.14 12.72
N LEU A 49 -0.48 23.87 12.55
CA LEU A 49 -0.65 22.85 13.58
C LEU A 49 0.54 22.82 14.54
N PRO A 50 0.32 22.55 15.84
CA PRO A 50 1.41 22.23 16.74
C PRO A 50 2.18 20.98 16.28
N PRO A 51 3.47 20.82 16.64
CA PRO A 51 4.30 19.71 16.17
C PRO A 51 3.72 18.32 16.47
N ALA A 52 3.21 18.10 17.69
CA ALA A 52 2.75 16.78 18.11
C ALA A 52 1.51 16.26 17.31
N PRO A 53 0.43 17.05 17.09
CA PRO A 53 -0.65 16.68 16.18
C PRO A 53 -0.20 16.48 14.73
N PHE A 54 0.69 17.34 14.21
CA PHE A 54 1.21 17.21 12.86
C PHE A 54 1.98 15.90 12.67
N ASP A 55 2.87 15.57 13.62
CA ASP A 55 3.63 14.33 13.62
C ASP A 55 2.72 13.11 13.71
N ALA A 56 1.68 13.15 14.57
CA ALA A 56 0.74 12.04 14.70
C ALA A 56 -0.02 11.74 13.39
N LEU A 57 -0.38 12.77 12.62
CA LEU A 57 -1.08 12.65 11.35
C LEU A 57 -0.15 12.23 10.19
N THR A 58 1.12 12.63 10.24
CA THR A 58 2.08 12.42 9.15
C THR A 58 2.99 11.23 9.35
N LYS A 59 3.07 10.65 10.56
CA LYS A 59 3.83 9.42 10.81
C LYS A 59 3.32 8.32 9.89
N GLN A 60 4.21 7.78 9.06
CA GLN A 60 3.93 6.69 8.14
C GLN A 60 3.25 5.53 8.88
N ARG A 61 1.94 5.39 8.68
CA ARG A 61 1.18 4.24 9.17
C ARG A 61 1.46 3.05 8.24
N GLY A 62 2.00 1.97 8.79
CA GLY A 62 2.29 0.73 8.09
C GLY A 62 3.14 -0.23 8.92
N ARG A 63 3.17 -1.52 8.55
CA ARG A 63 4.10 -2.48 9.17
C ARG A 63 5.52 -1.90 9.05
N PRO A 64 6.30 -1.82 10.15
CA PRO A 64 7.69 -1.39 10.09
C PRO A 64 8.42 -2.12 8.96
N ARG A 65 9.23 -1.38 8.19
CA ARG A 65 10.05 -2.01 7.16
C ARG A 65 10.91 -3.09 7.83
N SER A 66 10.69 -4.36 7.46
CA SER A 66 11.53 -5.46 7.96
C SER A 66 12.98 -5.17 7.57
N PRO A 67 13.94 -5.16 8.52
CA PRO A 67 15.36 -4.96 8.21
C PRO A 67 15.90 -6.10 7.33
N SER A 68 15.34 -7.30 7.47
CA SER A 68 15.62 -8.46 6.61
C SER A 68 14.41 -8.73 5.70
N LYS A 69 14.41 -8.14 4.51
CA LYS A 69 13.41 -8.46 3.49
C LYS A 69 13.83 -9.73 2.75
N LEU A 70 12.88 -10.64 2.53
CA LEU A 70 13.08 -11.72 1.57
C LEU A 70 13.24 -11.12 0.17
N VAL A 71 14.19 -11.64 -0.60
CA VAL A 71 14.44 -11.19 -1.99
C VAL A 71 13.66 -12.08 -2.92
N GLN A 72 12.81 -11.49 -3.77
CA GLN A 72 12.13 -12.23 -4.82
C GLN A 72 13.13 -12.52 -5.95
N VAL A 73 13.29 -13.80 -6.28
CA VAL A 73 14.16 -14.28 -7.37
C VAL A 73 13.37 -15.17 -8.32
N THR A 74 13.80 -15.22 -9.58
CA THR A 74 13.28 -16.19 -10.56
C THR A 74 14.12 -17.46 -10.46
N LEU A 75 13.54 -18.54 -9.94
CA LEU A 75 14.17 -19.85 -9.82
C LEU A 75 13.29 -20.91 -10.50
N ARG A 76 13.92 -21.85 -11.22
CA ARG A 76 13.25 -23.06 -11.71
C ARG A 76 13.46 -24.18 -10.70
N LEU A 77 12.38 -24.78 -10.24
CA LEU A 77 12.39 -25.94 -9.35
C LEU A 77 11.86 -27.14 -10.12
N ASP A 78 12.30 -28.32 -9.70
CA ASP A 78 11.70 -29.57 -10.16
C ASP A 78 10.19 -29.60 -9.82
N PRO A 79 9.31 -29.97 -10.76
CA PRO A 79 7.86 -29.98 -10.53
C PRO A 79 7.43 -30.90 -9.40
N GLU A 80 8.00 -32.11 -9.29
CA GLU A 80 7.62 -33.08 -8.26
C GLU A 80 8.02 -32.57 -6.86
N ALA A 81 9.22 -32.00 -6.75
CA ALA A 81 9.68 -31.39 -5.51
C ALA A 81 8.79 -30.20 -5.08
N LEU A 82 8.37 -29.36 -6.02
CA LEU A 82 7.49 -28.24 -5.73
C LEU A 82 6.12 -28.70 -5.23
N GLU A 83 5.53 -29.70 -5.88
CA GLU A 83 4.24 -30.26 -5.48
C GLU A 83 4.30 -30.90 -4.10
N ALA A 84 5.33 -31.70 -3.81
CA ALA A 84 5.52 -32.30 -2.49
C ALA A 84 5.60 -31.24 -1.37
N ILE A 85 6.30 -30.13 -1.64
CA ILE A 85 6.41 -29.03 -0.68
C ILE A 85 5.09 -28.27 -0.56
N ARG A 86 4.34 -28.03 -1.64
CA ARG A 86 3.02 -27.38 -1.59
C ARG A 86 1.99 -28.22 -0.82
N ALA A 87 2.03 -29.54 -0.99
CA ALA A 87 1.17 -30.49 -0.29
C ALA A 87 1.31 -30.43 1.24
N SER A 88 2.44 -29.91 1.76
CA SER A 88 2.61 -29.66 3.20
C SER A 88 1.69 -28.57 3.78
N GLY A 89 0.92 -27.88 2.93
CA GLY A 89 -0.10 -26.91 3.34
C GLY A 89 0.42 -25.48 3.56
N PRO A 90 -0.31 -24.64 4.31
CA PRO A 90 0.07 -23.26 4.60
C PRO A 90 1.50 -23.17 5.17
N GLY A 91 2.25 -22.16 4.73
CA GLY A 91 3.65 -21.95 5.14
C GLY A 91 4.69 -22.72 4.31
N TRP A 92 4.30 -23.38 3.21
CA TRP A 92 5.24 -24.08 2.33
C TRP A 92 6.36 -23.16 1.78
N GLN A 93 6.07 -21.88 1.54
CA GLN A 93 7.07 -20.88 1.13
C GLN A 93 8.14 -20.62 2.20
N THR A 94 7.73 -20.58 3.47
CA THR A 94 8.66 -20.46 4.60
C THR A 94 9.51 -21.73 4.72
N ARG A 95 8.91 -22.90 4.52
CA ARG A 95 9.63 -24.18 4.55
C ARG A 95 10.71 -24.27 3.47
N ILE A 96 10.41 -23.95 2.21
CA ILE A 96 11.43 -23.96 1.14
C ILE A 96 12.54 -22.94 1.43
N ASN A 97 12.21 -21.76 1.96
CA ASN A 97 13.22 -20.76 2.34
C ASN A 97 14.19 -21.29 3.41
N GLU A 98 13.69 -21.97 4.44
CA GLU A 98 14.55 -22.59 5.47
C GLU A 98 15.41 -23.74 4.92
N THR A 99 14.89 -24.53 3.98
CA THR A 99 15.68 -25.56 3.26
C THR A 99 16.85 -24.94 2.52
N VAL A 100 16.60 -23.88 1.73
CA VAL A 100 17.65 -23.17 0.99
C VAL A 100 18.68 -22.57 1.94
N LYS A 101 18.23 -21.94 3.03
CA LYS A 101 19.10 -21.34 4.05
C LYS A 101 19.98 -22.40 4.73
N ARG A 102 19.45 -23.59 5.01
CA ARG A 102 20.23 -24.70 5.58
C ARG A 102 21.26 -25.24 4.59
N ALA A 103 20.87 -25.44 3.34
CA ALA A 103 21.78 -25.89 2.28
C ALA A 103 22.93 -24.89 2.09
N ALA A 104 22.63 -23.59 2.09
CA ALA A 104 23.63 -22.53 1.96
C ALA A 104 24.69 -22.55 3.07
N LYS A 105 24.32 -22.89 4.32
CA LYS A 105 25.29 -23.06 5.41
C LYS A 105 26.26 -24.20 5.16
N GLY A 106 25.78 -25.30 4.57
CA GLY A 106 26.62 -26.45 4.21
C GLY A 106 27.61 -26.15 3.09
N LEU A 107 27.25 -25.27 2.14
CA LEU A 107 28.15 -24.82 1.07
C LEU A 107 29.32 -23.97 1.58
N GLY A 108 29.18 -23.35 2.77
CA GLY A 108 30.22 -22.55 3.41
C GLY A 108 31.29 -23.35 4.16
N SER A 109 31.01 -24.62 4.50
CA SER A 109 31.96 -25.50 5.23
C SER A 109 32.92 -26.27 4.31
N ASN A 110 32.78 -26.16 2.99
CA ASN A 110 33.59 -26.86 2.00
C ASN A 110 34.52 -25.93 1.21
N ARG A 111 35.00 -24.85 1.85
CA ARG A 111 36.02 -23.93 1.32
C ARG A 111 37.16 -23.78 2.31
#